data_AF-Q39ZD5-F1
#
_entry.id   AF-Q39ZD5-F1
#
_cell.length_a   1.000
_cell.length_b   1.000
_cell.length_c   1.000
_cell.angle_alpha   90.00
_cell.angle_beta   90.00
_cell.angle_gamma   90.00
#
_symmetry.space_group_name_H-M   'P 1'
#
loop_
_entity.id
_entity.type
_entity.pdbx_description
1 polymer ?
#
loop_
_entity_poly.entity_id
_entity_poly.type
_entity_poly.pdbx_seq_one_letter_code
_entity_poly.pdbx_strand_id
1 'polypeptide(L)'
;MIKRIYEFLASLSLGLWLMGGVMAFLAAGSFGGEDAASLNEMPLFVWLGAAPFSASWWLWGTLVLLALMVVNTLLCSVEAIRKRYGKSGLLALLAPQLMHAGFLLIVLAHLLSAKGGEKQAMQLFEGSNLRFPGGSFVMVDAIEVETDPRGMPLDYRARMRVVEQGRSTPVTVRPNEPLFHDGVGIYLKQAAPFPYPTAYVEIHREPGAGWALAGALLFTAGNVMLLAVRRERRTA
;
A
#
# COMPACT_ATOMS: atom_id res chain seq x y z
N MET A 1 -25.70 19.28 -24.10
CA MET A 1 -24.25 18.97 -24.03
C MET A 1 -23.87 18.23 -22.76
N ILE A 2 -24.23 18.74 -21.56
CA ILE A 2 -23.91 18.15 -20.25
C ILE A 2 -24.32 16.67 -20.11
N LYS A 3 -25.54 16.31 -20.54
CA LYS A 3 -26.01 14.92 -20.50
C LYS A 3 -25.12 13.94 -21.27
N ARG A 4 -24.66 14.33 -22.47
CA ARG A 4 -23.77 13.48 -23.30
C ARG A 4 -22.40 13.30 -22.66
N ILE A 5 -21.86 14.35 -22.04
CA ILE A 5 -20.59 14.28 -21.32
C ILE A 5 -20.72 13.33 -20.13
N TYR A 6 -21.80 13.45 -19.35
CA TYR A 6 -22.07 12.54 -18.24
C TYR A 6 -22.21 11.08 -18.71
N GLU A 7 -22.98 10.81 -19.77
CA GLU A 7 -23.16 9.46 -20.31
C GLU A 7 -21.85 8.84 -20.81
N PHE A 8 -20.98 9.66 -21.44
CA PHE A 8 -19.65 9.24 -21.85
C PHE A 8 -18.76 8.93 -20.64
N LEU A 9 -18.71 9.83 -19.65
CA LEU A 9 -17.93 9.67 -18.43
C LEU A 9 -18.41 8.51 -17.55
N ALA A 10 -19.69 8.13 -17.62
CA ALA A 10 -20.27 6.98 -16.93
C ALA A 10 -20.29 5.70 -17.79
N SER A 11 -19.59 5.70 -18.94
CA SER A 11 -19.58 4.54 -19.84
C SER A 11 -18.56 3.48 -19.40
N LEU A 12 -18.94 2.21 -19.56
CA LEU A 12 -18.04 1.07 -19.34
C LEU A 12 -16.87 1.07 -20.33
N SER A 13 -17.12 1.50 -21.58
CA SER A 13 -16.09 1.55 -22.61
C SER A 13 -14.97 2.52 -22.24
N LEU A 14 -15.31 3.71 -21.72
CA LEU A 14 -14.30 4.64 -21.22
C LEU A 14 -13.50 4.01 -20.08
N GLY A 15 -14.15 3.34 -19.12
CA GLY A 15 -13.47 2.65 -18.02
C GLY A 15 -12.44 1.62 -18.50
N LEU A 16 -12.79 0.81 -19.50
CA LEU A 16 -11.87 -0.17 -20.10
C LEU A 16 -10.68 0.51 -20.80
N TRP A 17 -10.90 1.61 -21.52
CA TRP A 17 -9.83 2.39 -22.15
C TRP A 17 -8.90 3.05 -21.13
N LEU A 18 -9.45 3.61 -20.05
CA LEU A 18 -8.66 4.19 -18.96
C LEU A 18 -7.79 3.14 -18.28
N MET A 19 -8.33 1.95 -17.99
CA MET A 19 -7.58 0.84 -17.43
C MET A 19 -6.45 0.38 -18.37
N GLY A 20 -6.75 0.20 -19.66
CA GLY A 20 -5.73 -0.13 -20.66
C GLY A 20 -4.64 0.94 -20.78
N GLY A 21 -5.02 2.22 -20.68
CA GLY A 21 -4.08 3.34 -20.64
C GLY A 21 -3.17 3.29 -19.41
N VAL A 22 -3.72 3.07 -18.21
CA VAL A 22 -2.93 2.92 -16.97
C VAL A 22 -1.92 1.79 -17.14
N MET A 23 -2.34 0.63 -17.65
CA MET A 23 -1.44 -0.50 -17.89
C MET A 23 -0.33 -0.16 -18.89
N ALA A 24 -0.65 0.54 -19.98
CA ALA A 24 0.33 0.93 -20.99
C ALA A 24 1.37 1.92 -20.46
N PHE A 25 0.96 2.92 -19.68
CA PHE A 25 1.86 3.90 -19.08
C PHE A 25 2.75 3.27 -18.00
N LEU A 26 2.21 2.36 -17.18
CA LEU A 26 3.02 1.59 -16.23
C LEU A 26 4.03 0.69 -16.93
N ALA A 27 3.64 0.04 -18.03
CA ALA A 27 4.57 -0.75 -18.84
C ALA A 27 5.69 0.13 -19.44
N ALA A 28 5.35 1.31 -19.98
CA ALA A 28 6.33 2.26 -20.48
C ALA A 28 7.35 2.67 -19.41
N GLY A 29 6.89 2.94 -18.18
CA GLY A 29 7.77 3.22 -17.05
C GLY A 29 8.68 2.05 -16.68
N SER A 30 8.14 0.83 -16.67
CA SER A 30 8.90 -0.38 -16.34
C SER A 30 10.03 -0.70 -17.32
N PHE A 31 9.89 -0.35 -18.60
CA PHE A 31 10.90 -0.63 -19.64
C PHE A 31 11.78 0.59 -19.97
N GLY A 32 11.34 1.81 -19.67
CA GLY A 32 12.03 3.05 -20.04
C GLY A 32 12.65 3.84 -18.88
N GLY A 33 12.41 3.45 -17.62
CA GLY A 33 12.88 4.20 -16.45
C GLY A 33 14.19 3.68 -15.88
N GLU A 34 15.33 4.21 -16.34
CA GLU A 34 16.66 3.89 -15.76
C GLU A 34 16.77 4.29 -14.27
N ASP A 35 16.00 5.31 -13.84
CA ASP A 35 15.99 5.81 -12.45
C ASP A 35 14.89 5.21 -11.55
N ALA A 36 14.13 4.22 -12.05
CA ALA A 36 12.96 3.69 -11.35
C ALA A 36 13.29 2.98 -10.02
N ALA A 37 14.55 2.57 -9.80
CA ALA A 37 14.98 1.93 -8.56
C ALA A 37 14.81 2.85 -7.32
N SER A 38 14.99 4.17 -7.51
CA SER A 38 14.87 5.16 -6.43
C SER A 38 13.42 5.44 -5.98
N LEU A 39 12.42 5.05 -6.78
CA LEU A 39 10.99 5.20 -6.41
C LEU A 39 10.62 4.43 -5.14
N ASN A 40 11.34 3.36 -4.81
CA ASN A 40 11.06 2.52 -3.64
C ASN A 40 11.76 3.00 -2.36
N GLU A 41 12.56 4.06 -2.45
CA GLU A 41 13.34 4.58 -1.32
C GLU A 41 12.66 5.78 -0.64
N MET A 42 11.77 6.46 -1.35
CA MET A 42 11.12 7.67 -0.86
C MET A 42 9.65 7.76 -1.31
N PRO A 43 8.84 8.62 -0.67
CA PRO A 43 7.43 8.77 -1.02
C PRO A 43 7.23 9.28 -2.45
N LEU A 44 6.19 8.78 -3.12
CA LEU A 44 5.90 9.06 -4.54
C LEU A 44 5.93 10.55 -4.89
N PHE A 45 5.27 11.41 -4.10
CA PHE A 45 5.21 12.85 -4.43
C PHE A 45 6.52 13.58 -4.15
N VAL A 46 7.33 13.09 -3.21
CA VAL A 46 8.69 13.62 -2.98
C VAL A 46 9.56 13.31 -4.19
N TRP A 47 9.53 12.05 -4.64
CA TRP A 47 10.25 11.63 -5.85
C TRP A 47 9.81 12.41 -7.09
N LEU A 48 8.49 12.53 -7.30
CA LEU A 48 7.91 13.21 -8.47
C LEU A 48 8.26 14.70 -8.53
N GLY A 49 8.49 15.35 -7.37
CA GLY A 49 8.95 16.73 -7.30
C GLY A 49 10.42 16.92 -7.65
N ALA A 50 11.25 15.89 -7.50
CA ALA A 50 12.68 15.93 -7.79
C ALA A 50 13.04 15.39 -9.18
N ALA A 51 12.27 14.42 -9.69
CA ALA A 51 12.56 13.75 -10.96
C ALA A 51 12.34 14.66 -12.18
N PRO A 52 13.24 14.65 -13.19
CA PRO A 52 13.02 15.38 -14.42
C PRO A 52 11.81 14.84 -15.18
N PHE A 53 11.14 15.71 -15.94
CA PHE A 53 9.94 15.31 -16.70
C PHE A 53 10.21 14.20 -17.72
N SER A 54 11.40 14.17 -18.33
CA SER A 54 11.83 13.12 -19.26
C SER A 54 11.83 11.72 -18.63
N ALA A 55 12.08 11.62 -17.33
CA ALA A 55 12.07 10.35 -16.58
C ALA A 55 10.72 10.05 -15.92
N SER A 56 9.85 11.05 -15.72
CA SER A 56 8.63 10.92 -14.92
C SER A 56 7.32 11.11 -15.69
N TRP A 57 7.35 11.48 -16.98
CA TRP A 57 6.14 11.74 -17.79
C TRP A 57 5.13 10.58 -17.77
N TRP A 58 5.61 9.34 -17.75
CA TRP A 58 4.77 8.15 -17.74
C TRP A 58 3.97 8.06 -16.43
N LEU A 59 4.59 8.43 -15.32
CA LEU A 59 3.97 8.40 -14.00
C LEU A 59 2.93 9.53 -13.85
N TRP A 60 3.23 10.72 -14.38
CA TRP A 60 2.25 11.81 -14.50
C TRP A 60 1.02 11.39 -15.32
N GLY A 61 1.24 10.74 -16.47
CA GLY A 61 0.17 10.18 -17.28
C GLY A 61 -0.68 9.15 -16.52
N THR A 62 -0.03 8.23 -15.80
CA THR A 62 -0.72 7.26 -14.93
C THR A 62 -1.57 7.95 -13.86
N LEU A 63 -1.06 9.00 -13.20
CA LEU A 63 -1.82 9.74 -12.18
C LEU A 63 -3.08 10.41 -12.75
N VAL A 64 -2.98 11.03 -13.93
CA VAL A 64 -4.14 11.63 -14.61
C VAL A 64 -5.16 10.57 -15.00
N LEU A 65 -4.72 9.44 -15.57
CA LEU A 65 -5.61 8.35 -15.95
C LEU A 65 -6.28 7.70 -14.74
N LEU A 66 -5.57 7.51 -13.63
CA LEU A 66 -6.14 7.02 -12.37
C LEU A 66 -7.20 7.99 -11.82
N ALA A 67 -6.95 9.29 -11.84
CA ALA A 67 -7.93 10.30 -11.42
C ALA A 67 -9.21 10.25 -12.27
N LEU A 68 -9.07 10.13 -13.59
CA LEU A 68 -10.20 9.93 -14.50
C LEU A 68 -10.93 8.61 -14.24
N MET A 69 -10.20 7.55 -13.90
CA MET A 69 -10.77 6.24 -13.60
C MET A 69 -11.58 6.25 -12.29
N VAL A 70 -11.14 7.00 -11.29
CA VAL A 70 -11.92 7.25 -10.05
C VAL A 70 -13.23 7.96 -10.38
N VAL A 71 -13.19 9.03 -11.19
CA VAL A 71 -14.39 9.76 -11.62
C VAL A 71 -15.33 8.85 -12.40
N ASN A 72 -14.82 8.11 -13.39
CA ASN A 72 -15.61 7.14 -14.16
C ASN A 72 -16.26 6.10 -13.24
N THR A 73 -15.51 5.54 -12.29
CA THR A 73 -16.01 4.53 -11.36
C THR A 73 -17.15 5.07 -10.49
N LEU A 74 -17.02 6.29 -9.96
CA LEU A 74 -18.07 6.94 -9.18
C LEU A 74 -19.35 7.16 -10.01
N LEU A 75 -19.21 7.68 -11.23
CA LEU A 75 -20.35 7.94 -12.12
C LEU A 75 -21.01 6.64 -12.59
N CYS A 76 -20.22 5.63 -12.96
CA CYS A 76 -20.71 4.29 -13.30
C CYS A 76 -21.46 3.65 -12.12
N SER A 77 -20.98 3.84 -10.89
CA SER A 77 -21.63 3.33 -9.66
C SER A 77 -23.01 3.94 -9.47
N VAL A 78 -23.10 5.27 -9.53
CA VAL A 78 -24.35 6.03 -9.40
C VAL A 78 -25.36 5.61 -10.47
N GLU A 79 -24.91 5.52 -11.72
CA GLU A 79 -25.76 5.16 -12.84
C GLU A 79 -26.25 3.70 -12.76
N ALA A 80 -25.38 2.78 -12.32
CA ALA A 80 -25.75 1.39 -12.09
C ALA A 80 -26.81 1.25 -11.00
N ILE A 81 -26.67 1.98 -9.88
CA ILE A 81 -27.67 2.03 -8.82
C ILE A 81 -28.98 2.57 -9.37
N ARG A 82 -28.96 3.76 -9.99
CA ARG A 82 -30.16 4.43 -10.52
C ARG A 82 -30.94 3.55 -11.49
N LYS A 83 -30.26 2.83 -12.39
CA LYS A 83 -30.91 1.99 -13.41
C LYS A 83 -31.47 0.67 -12.86
N ARG A 84 -30.83 0.11 -11.83
CA ARG A 84 -31.12 -1.25 -11.34
C ARG A 84 -31.89 -1.28 -10.02
N TYR A 85 -31.96 -0.17 -9.30
CA TYR A 85 -32.74 -0.07 -8.08
C TYR A 85 -34.20 -0.46 -8.34
N GLY A 86 -34.72 -1.39 -7.53
CA GLY A 86 -36.06 -1.96 -7.68
C GLY A 86 -36.27 -2.91 -8.87
N LYS A 87 -35.27 -3.10 -9.75
CA LYS A 87 -35.35 -3.95 -10.95
C LYS A 87 -34.43 -5.17 -10.94
N SER A 88 -33.54 -5.27 -9.95
CA SER A 88 -32.56 -6.35 -9.84
C SER A 88 -32.50 -6.86 -8.41
N GLY A 89 -32.20 -8.14 -8.23
CA GLY A 89 -31.96 -8.73 -6.91
C GLY A 89 -30.81 -8.02 -6.18
N LEU A 90 -30.88 -7.98 -4.84
CA LEU A 90 -29.93 -7.27 -3.99
C LEU A 90 -28.47 -7.67 -4.26
N LEU A 91 -28.18 -8.97 -4.39
CA LEU A 91 -26.83 -9.47 -4.66
C LEU A 91 -26.28 -8.97 -6.00
N ALA A 92 -27.12 -8.93 -7.03
CA ALA A 92 -26.74 -8.44 -8.36
C ALA A 92 -26.53 -6.91 -8.40
N LEU A 93 -27.12 -6.19 -7.44
CA LEU A 93 -26.91 -4.76 -7.25
C LEU A 93 -25.66 -4.47 -6.41
N LEU A 94 -25.44 -5.21 -5.33
CA LEU A 94 -24.35 -5.01 -4.37
C LEU A 94 -22.98 -5.43 -4.92
N ALA A 95 -22.91 -6.54 -5.66
CA ALA A 95 -21.62 -7.07 -6.11
C ALA A 95 -20.76 -6.05 -6.89
N PRO A 96 -21.28 -5.31 -7.89
CA PRO A 96 -20.53 -4.26 -8.56
C PRO A 96 -20.11 -3.11 -7.64
N GLN A 97 -20.96 -2.75 -6.68
CA GLN A 97 -20.68 -1.63 -5.76
C GLN A 97 -19.58 -1.97 -4.77
N LEU A 98 -19.52 -3.21 -4.29
CA LEU A 98 -18.43 -3.70 -3.45
C LEU A 98 -17.09 -3.69 -4.20
N MET A 99 -17.08 -4.10 -5.47
CA MET A 99 -15.88 -4.03 -6.30
C MET A 99 -15.43 -2.57 -6.52
N HIS A 100 -16.35 -1.66 -6.85
CA HIS A 100 -16.02 -0.25 -7.04
C HIS A 100 -15.54 0.40 -5.74
N ALA A 101 -16.22 0.17 -4.62
CA ALA A 101 -15.79 0.66 -3.31
C ALA A 101 -14.39 0.12 -2.95
N GLY A 102 -14.16 -1.18 -3.17
CA GLY A 102 -12.85 -1.80 -2.96
C GLY A 102 -11.73 -1.14 -3.76
N PHE A 103 -11.95 -0.95 -5.07
CA PHE A 103 -11.01 -0.22 -5.93
C PHE A 103 -10.75 1.20 -5.44
N LEU A 104 -11.80 1.96 -5.11
CA LEU A 104 -11.68 3.34 -4.62
C LEU A 104 -10.89 3.43 -3.31
N LEU A 105 -11.10 2.50 -2.38
CA LEU A 105 -10.33 2.42 -1.14
C LEU A 105 -8.86 2.08 -1.39
N ILE A 106 -8.55 1.20 -2.34
CA ILE A 106 -7.17 0.89 -2.72
C ILE A 106 -6.49 2.12 -3.33
N VAL A 107 -7.15 2.85 -4.22
CA VAL A 107 -6.59 4.09 -4.79
C VAL A 107 -6.39 5.15 -3.70
N LEU A 108 -7.35 5.31 -2.80
CA LEU A 108 -7.24 6.21 -1.65
C LEU A 108 -6.06 5.83 -0.75
N ALA A 109 -5.87 4.53 -0.48
CA ALA A 109 -4.75 4.03 0.30
C ALA A 109 -3.41 4.44 -0.30
N HIS A 110 -3.24 4.24 -1.61
CA HIS A 110 -2.01 4.65 -2.31
C HIS A 110 -1.83 6.17 -2.27
N LEU A 111 -2.90 6.97 -2.37
CA LEU A 111 -2.83 8.42 -2.24
C LEU A 111 -2.38 8.85 -0.83
N LEU A 112 -2.91 8.21 0.22
CA LEU A 112 -2.53 8.49 1.60
C LEU A 112 -1.07 8.13 1.87
N SER A 113 -0.63 6.94 1.43
CA SER A 113 0.79 6.54 1.54
C SER A 113 1.71 7.39 0.67
N ALA A 114 1.28 7.81 -0.53
CA ALA A 114 2.07 8.72 -1.37
C ALA A 114 2.29 10.09 -0.71
N LYS A 115 1.34 10.56 0.12
CA LYS A 115 1.40 11.87 0.78
C LYS A 115 2.07 11.82 2.16
N GLY A 116 1.84 10.77 2.94
CA GLY A 116 2.27 10.69 4.34
C GLY A 116 3.01 9.42 4.69
N GLY A 117 3.38 8.62 3.68
CA GLY A 117 4.27 7.49 3.87
C GLY A 117 5.69 7.96 4.14
N GLU A 118 6.41 7.22 4.97
CA GLU A 118 7.81 7.48 5.27
C GLU A 118 8.55 6.14 5.32
N LYS A 119 9.73 6.10 4.71
CA LYS A 119 10.63 4.96 4.77
C LYS A 119 12.02 5.46 5.12
N GLN A 120 12.59 4.94 6.18
CA GLN A 120 13.94 5.26 6.60
C GLN A 120 14.68 3.98 6.92
N ALA A 121 15.90 3.85 6.43
CA ALA A 121 16.77 2.75 6.79
C ALA A 121 17.92 3.28 7.64
N MET A 122 18.25 2.57 8.71
CA MET A 122 19.32 2.97 9.62
C MET A 122 19.99 1.77 10.28
N GLN A 123 21.24 1.96 10.65
CA GLN A 123 21.99 1.01 11.47
C GLN A 123 21.81 1.36 12.94
N LEU A 124 21.45 0.35 13.73
CA LEU A 124 21.29 0.41 15.17
C LEU A 124 22.40 -0.39 15.86
N PHE A 125 22.75 0.11 17.04
CA PHE A 125 23.68 -0.49 17.99
C PHE A 125 22.95 -0.79 19.28
N GLU A 126 23.49 -1.68 20.12
CA GLU A 126 23.02 -1.84 21.48
C GLU A 126 23.08 -0.50 22.24
N GLY A 127 22.01 -0.17 22.97
CA GLY A 127 21.82 1.12 23.63
C GLY A 127 21.23 2.23 22.73
N SER A 128 21.02 1.98 21.43
CA SER A 128 20.37 2.97 20.55
C SER A 128 18.93 3.25 20.99
N ASN A 129 18.51 4.52 20.88
CA ASN A 129 17.12 4.93 21.11
C ASN A 129 16.47 5.48 19.84
N LEU A 130 15.31 4.93 19.50
CA LEU A 130 14.42 5.45 18.47
C LEU A 130 13.34 6.28 19.16
N ARG A 131 13.32 7.59 18.91
CA ARG A 131 12.37 8.52 19.55
C ARG A 131 11.18 8.77 18.63
N PHE A 132 9.99 8.74 19.19
CA PHE A 132 8.76 8.97 18.47
C PHE A 132 8.09 10.29 18.89
N PRO A 133 7.28 10.91 18.01
CA PRO A 133 6.44 12.04 18.39
C PRO A 133 5.53 11.65 19.56
N GLY A 134 5.54 12.43 20.65
CA GLY A 134 4.79 12.12 21.87
C GLY A 134 5.66 11.66 23.06
N GLY A 135 6.98 11.52 22.87
CA GLY A 135 7.94 11.27 23.96
C GLY A 135 8.14 9.80 24.33
N SER A 136 7.45 8.89 23.64
CA SER A 136 7.75 7.46 23.63
C SER A 136 9.07 7.19 22.91
N PHE A 137 9.77 6.11 23.30
CA PHE A 137 10.95 5.66 22.61
C PHE A 137 11.10 4.14 22.65
N VAL A 138 11.76 3.58 21.64
CA VAL A 138 12.18 2.18 21.60
C VAL A 138 13.68 2.13 21.82
N MET A 139 14.11 1.39 22.84
CA MET A 139 15.53 1.20 23.15
C MET A 139 15.98 -0.20 22.75
N VAL A 140 17.13 -0.29 22.08
CA VAL A 140 17.75 -1.57 21.71
C VAL A 140 18.57 -2.06 22.89
N ASP A 141 18.20 -3.19 23.48
CA ASP A 141 18.91 -3.77 24.61
C ASP A 141 20.03 -4.72 24.16
N ALA A 142 19.75 -5.58 23.18
CA ALA A 142 20.71 -6.56 22.69
C ALA A 142 20.43 -6.95 21.24
N ILE A 143 21.48 -7.22 20.48
CA ILE A 143 21.40 -7.71 19.10
C ILE A 143 22.07 -9.08 19.05
N GLU A 144 21.29 -10.09 18.70
CA GLU A 144 21.72 -11.49 18.73
C GLU A 144 21.68 -12.07 17.32
N VAL A 145 22.81 -12.67 16.92
CA VAL A 145 22.95 -13.38 15.65
C VAL A 145 23.31 -14.82 15.96
N GLU A 146 22.49 -15.75 15.50
CA GLU A 146 22.76 -17.18 15.55
C GLU A 146 23.54 -17.55 14.30
N THR A 147 24.71 -18.17 14.46
CA THR A 147 25.57 -18.57 13.34
C THR A 147 25.80 -20.07 13.33
N ASP A 148 25.94 -20.65 12.15
CA ASP A 148 26.37 -22.03 11.98
C ASP A 148 27.87 -22.21 12.34
N PRO A 149 28.38 -23.45 12.41
CA PRO A 149 29.80 -23.70 12.69
C PRO A 149 30.78 -23.15 11.64
N ARG A 150 30.29 -22.74 10.46
CA ARG A 150 31.07 -22.09 9.39
C ARG A 150 31.01 -20.57 9.47
N GLY A 151 30.32 -20.00 10.46
CA GLY A 151 30.16 -18.57 10.69
C GLY A 151 29.05 -17.91 9.86
N MET A 152 28.19 -18.69 9.18
CA MET A 152 27.08 -18.16 8.40
C MET A 152 25.87 -17.87 9.31
N PRO A 153 25.21 -16.70 9.18
CA PRO A 153 24.04 -16.38 9.99
C PRO A 153 22.85 -17.29 9.65
N LEU A 154 22.27 -17.93 10.66
CA LEU A 154 21.08 -18.78 10.61
C LEU A 154 19.80 -18.01 11.00
N ASP A 155 19.88 -17.19 12.05
CA ASP A 155 18.79 -16.36 12.55
C ASP A 155 19.37 -15.10 13.19
N TYR A 156 18.55 -14.05 13.31
CA TYR A 156 18.92 -12.87 14.08
C TYR A 156 17.70 -12.21 14.69
N ARG A 157 17.88 -11.66 15.88
CA ARG A 157 16.84 -10.97 16.64
C ARG A 157 17.41 -9.75 17.35
N ALA A 158 16.57 -8.76 17.56
CA ALA A 158 16.89 -7.60 18.38
C ALA A 158 15.94 -7.59 19.58
N ARG A 159 16.51 -7.67 20.79
CA ARG A 159 15.75 -7.42 22.03
C ARG A 159 15.66 -5.92 22.23
N MET A 160 14.45 -5.43 22.35
CA MET A 160 14.14 -4.02 22.50
C MET A 160 13.18 -3.82 23.67
N ARG A 161 13.09 -2.58 24.16
CA ARG A 161 12.04 -2.15 25.10
C ARG A 161 11.33 -0.93 24.57
N VAL A 162 10.01 -1.02 24.53
CA VAL A 162 9.13 0.13 24.31
C VAL A 162 8.97 0.84 25.65
N VAL A 163 9.33 2.12 25.69
CA VAL A 163 9.17 2.98 26.86
C VAL A 163 8.14 4.05 26.56
N GLU A 164 7.02 3.99 27.27
CA GLU A 164 5.89 4.90 27.12
C GLU A 164 5.30 5.22 28.50
N GLN A 165 5.11 6.51 28.81
CA GLN A 165 4.50 6.97 30.06
C GLN A 165 5.13 6.34 31.33
N GLY A 166 6.45 6.12 31.33
CA GLY A 166 7.18 5.51 32.44
C GLY A 166 7.06 3.97 32.55
N ARG A 167 6.29 3.32 31.68
CA ARG A 167 6.23 1.87 31.55
C ARG A 167 7.24 1.38 30.51
N SER A 168 8.00 0.35 30.87
CA SER A 168 8.94 -0.32 29.96
C SER A 168 8.40 -1.71 29.64
N THR A 169 8.16 -2.00 28.36
CA THR A 169 7.66 -3.30 27.90
C THR A 169 8.72 -3.95 27.00
N PRO A 170 9.26 -5.13 27.35
CA PRO A 170 10.21 -5.84 26.50
C PRO A 170 9.51 -6.39 25.26
N VAL A 171 10.19 -6.33 24.13
CA VAL A 171 9.73 -6.86 22.85
C VAL A 171 10.93 -7.39 22.06
N THR A 172 10.72 -8.47 21.33
CA THR A 172 11.73 -9.06 20.45
C THR A 172 11.32 -8.80 19.01
N VAL A 173 12.21 -8.21 18.23
CA VAL A 173 12.01 -7.97 16.80
C VAL A 173 12.80 -9.01 16.01
N ARG A 174 12.15 -9.65 15.05
CA ARG A 174 12.74 -10.65 14.15
C ARG A 174 12.39 -10.31 12.69
N PRO A 175 13.06 -10.89 11.68
CA PRO A 175 12.76 -10.61 10.27
C PRO A 175 11.28 -10.76 9.89
N ASN A 176 10.58 -11.73 10.49
CA ASN A 176 9.16 -12.01 10.25
C ASN A 176 8.23 -11.57 11.39
N GLU A 177 8.78 -10.94 12.42
CA GLU A 177 8.03 -10.44 13.59
C GLU A 177 8.46 -8.98 13.83
N PRO A 178 7.99 -8.04 12.97
CA PRO A 178 8.30 -6.62 13.12
C PRO A 178 7.58 -6.02 14.34
N LEU A 179 8.13 -4.93 14.87
CA LEU A 179 7.50 -4.15 15.94
C LEU A 179 6.68 -3.03 15.33
N PHE A 180 5.40 -2.94 15.71
CA PHE A 180 4.55 -1.80 15.38
C PHE A 180 4.36 -0.92 16.62
N HIS A 181 4.75 0.35 16.52
CA HIS A 181 4.66 1.32 17.61
C HIS A 181 4.34 2.71 17.04
N ASP A 182 3.37 3.42 17.63
CA ASP A 182 2.93 4.77 17.20
C ASP A 182 2.66 4.93 15.69
N GLY A 183 2.06 3.90 15.07
CA GLY A 183 1.72 3.91 13.64
C GLY A 183 2.93 3.72 12.72
N VAL A 184 4.07 3.31 13.28
CA VAL A 184 5.33 3.03 12.58
C VAL A 184 5.69 1.55 12.77
N GLY A 185 6.09 0.89 11.69
CA GLY A 185 6.65 -0.45 11.70
C GLY A 185 8.17 -0.42 11.69
N ILE A 186 8.81 -1.19 12.57
CA ILE A 186 10.26 -1.36 12.67
C ILE A 186 10.58 -2.79 12.22
N TYR A 187 11.28 -2.89 11.11
CA TYR A 187 11.60 -4.15 10.42
C TYR A 187 13.09 -4.42 10.53
N LEU A 188 13.45 -5.54 11.16
CA LEU A 188 14.83 -6.00 11.22
C LEU A 188 15.19 -6.68 9.90
N LYS A 189 16.11 -6.07 9.13
CA LYS A 189 16.48 -6.54 7.78
C LYS A 189 17.78 -7.33 7.76
N GLN A 190 18.70 -7.01 8.68
CA GLN A 190 19.97 -7.69 8.81
C GLN A 190 20.52 -7.46 10.22
N ALA A 191 21.35 -8.37 10.70
CA ALA A 191 22.20 -8.11 11.86
C ALA A 191 23.58 -8.73 11.64
N ALA A 192 24.60 -8.12 12.23
CA ALA A 192 25.99 -8.57 12.16
C ALA A 192 26.59 -8.56 13.58
N PRO A 193 27.27 -9.65 14.00
CA PRO A 193 27.89 -9.72 15.32
C PRO A 193 29.29 -9.07 15.38
N PHE A 194 29.92 -8.81 14.23
CA PHE A 194 31.30 -8.31 14.13
C PHE A 194 31.38 -7.05 13.25
N PRO A 195 32.25 -6.05 13.56
CA PRO A 195 33.17 -5.96 14.70
C PRO A 195 32.50 -5.65 16.05
N TYR A 196 31.24 -5.22 16.02
CA TYR A 196 30.37 -5.05 17.18
C TYR A 196 28.93 -5.38 16.76
N PRO A 197 28.04 -5.82 17.68
CA PRO A 197 26.66 -6.15 17.34
C PRO A 197 25.93 -4.96 16.72
N THR A 198 25.49 -5.12 15.47
CA THR A 198 24.68 -4.12 14.76
C THR A 198 23.49 -4.74 14.07
N ALA A 199 22.44 -3.95 13.97
CA ALA A 199 21.18 -4.31 13.33
C ALA A 199 20.88 -3.26 12.27
N TYR A 200 20.62 -3.69 11.04
CA TYR A 200 20.04 -2.82 10.01
C TYR A 200 18.53 -2.94 10.10
N VAL A 201 17.88 -1.81 10.38
CA VAL A 201 16.42 -1.75 10.45
C VAL A 201 15.87 -0.80 9.39
N GLU A 202 14.68 -1.12 8.92
CA GLU A 202 13.85 -0.20 8.18
C GLU A 202 12.66 0.23 9.04
N ILE A 203 12.41 1.53 9.06
CA ILE A 203 11.32 2.18 9.75
C ILE A 203 10.32 2.63 8.68
N HIS A 204 9.09 2.14 8.75
CA HIS A 204 8.05 2.39 7.75
C HIS A 204 6.84 3.02 8.43
N ARG A 205 6.32 4.10 7.86
CA ARG A 205 5.01 4.65 8.19
C ARG A 205 4.13 4.53 6.96
N GLU A 206 3.01 3.82 7.09
CA GLU A 206 2.12 3.50 5.96
C GLU A 206 0.66 3.84 6.28
N PRO A 207 0.25 5.11 6.18
CA PRO A 207 -1.11 5.54 6.55
C PRO A 207 -2.20 4.91 5.66
N GLY A 208 -1.85 4.46 4.46
CA GLY A 208 -2.76 3.79 3.54
C GLY A 208 -3.02 2.31 3.85
N ALA A 209 -2.17 1.63 4.65
CA ALA A 209 -2.17 0.17 4.75
C ALA A 209 -3.55 -0.42 5.15
N GLY A 210 -4.20 0.15 6.17
CA GLY A 210 -5.53 -0.30 6.59
C GLY A 210 -6.61 -0.10 5.53
N TRP A 211 -6.54 0.99 4.77
CA TRP A 211 -7.46 1.27 3.67
C TRP A 211 -7.26 0.32 2.49
N ALA A 212 -6.00 -0.04 2.19
CA ALA A 212 -5.69 -1.03 1.17
C ALA A 212 -6.25 -2.40 1.55
N LEU A 213 -6.09 -2.82 2.80
CA LEU A 213 -6.64 -4.09 3.29
C LEU A 213 -8.18 -4.10 3.22
N ALA A 214 -8.84 -3.06 3.73
CA ALA A 214 -10.29 -2.94 3.66
C ALA A 214 -10.78 -2.97 2.20
N GLY A 215 -10.10 -2.24 1.31
CA GLY A 215 -10.40 -2.23 -0.11
C GLY A 215 -10.25 -3.61 -0.77
N ALA A 216 -9.18 -4.33 -0.47
CA ALA A 216 -8.93 -5.68 -0.98
C ALA A 216 -9.99 -6.69 -0.51
N LEU A 217 -10.43 -6.60 0.75
CA LEU A 217 -11.50 -7.43 1.30
C LEU A 217 -12.84 -7.16 0.59
N LEU A 218 -13.22 -5.88 0.42
CA LEU A 218 -14.45 -5.52 -0.30
C LEU A 218 -14.39 -5.94 -1.77
N PHE A 219 -13.26 -5.74 -2.44
CA PHE A 219 -13.07 -6.13 -3.83
C PHE A 219 -13.21 -7.64 -4.00
N THR A 220 -12.58 -8.42 -3.11
CA THR A 220 -12.67 -9.89 -3.09
C THR A 220 -14.11 -10.34 -2.84
N ALA A 221 -14.78 -9.78 -1.83
CA ALA A 221 -16.18 -10.10 -1.52
C ALA A 221 -17.11 -9.80 -2.71
N GLY A 222 -16.92 -8.65 -3.38
CA GLY A 222 -17.67 -8.29 -4.59
C GLY A 222 -17.48 -9.28 -5.73
N ASN A 223 -16.26 -9.76 -5.96
CA ASN A 223 -15.96 -10.77 -6.97
C ASN A 223 -16.61 -12.12 -6.64
N VAL A 224 -16.50 -12.59 -5.40
CA VAL A 224 -17.14 -13.84 -4.95
C VAL A 224 -18.66 -13.76 -5.08
N MET A 225 -19.26 -12.63 -4.67
CA MET A 225 -20.70 -12.41 -4.82
C MET A 225 -21.13 -12.41 -6.29
N LEU A 226 -20.36 -11.78 -7.18
CA LEU A 226 -20.66 -11.80 -8.61
C LEU A 226 -20.62 -13.22 -9.20
N LEU A 227 -19.65 -14.04 -8.79
CA LEU A 227 -19.56 -15.44 -9.21
C LEU A 227 -20.76 -16.26 -8.75
N ALA A 228 -21.20 -16.07 -7.49
CA ALA A 228 -22.40 -16.72 -6.96
C ALA A 228 -23.66 -16.36 -7.78
N VAL A 229 -23.89 -15.07 -8.04
CA VAL A 229 -25.02 -14.59 -8.86
C VAL A 229 -24.98 -15.16 -10.29
N ARG A 230 -23.78 -15.29 -10.88
CA ARG A 230 -23.64 -15.89 -12.22
C ARG A 230 -23.90 -17.40 -12.22
N ARG A 231 -23.55 -18.10 -11.14
CA ARG A 231 -23.81 -19.54 -11.00
C ARG A 231 -25.32 -19.82 -10.91
N GLU A 232 -26.04 -19.09 -10.05
CA GLU A 232 -27.49 -19.24 -9.88
C GLU A 232 -28.25 -19.07 -11.20
N ARG A 233 -27.86 -18.09 -12.02
CA ARG A 233 -28.46 -17.84 -13.35
C ARG A 233 -28.19 -18.93 -14.40
N ARG A 234 -27.18 -19.79 -14.19
CA ARG A 234 -26.88 -20.92 -15.09
C ARG A 234 -27.61 -22.19 -14.69
N THR A 235 -28.04 -22.29 -13.43
CA THR A 235 -28.73 -23.45 -12.87
C THR A 235 -30.24 -23.30 -12.82
N ALA A 236 -30.75 -22.08 -13.07
CA ALA A 236 -32.17 -21.76 -13.26
C ALA A 236 -32.50 -21.69 -14.75
#